data_AF-I0L2U1-F1
#
_entry.id   AF-I0L2U1-F1
#
_cell.length_a   1.000
_cell.length_b   1.000
_cell.length_c   1.000
_cell.angle_alpha   90.00
_cell.angle_beta   90.00
_cell.angle_gamma   90.00
#
_symmetry.space_group_name_H-M   'P 1'
#
loop_
_entity.id
_entity.type
_entity.pdbx_description
1 polymer ?
#
loop_
_entity_poly.entity_id
_entity_poly.type
_entity_poly.pdbx_seq_one_letter_code
_entity_poly.pdbx_strand_id
1 'polypeptide(L)'
;MGNLVRADVGPVRAATLLAMAAIFVAALVLPDAWRQGPGLLDPPLTLALAYLVTRAVQLVVLLWASADDPPLRSTLRFFVVPVTAAWLPLVVGALLGGVTQTVLWTVAFLVDIGGARVASAYRAWPLRSLDHFTERFGLVLIIALGEALIAAGTGPRTMAPTGAGLVAALLSLVVTVCLWWLYFDRLAPAARNSVLLVPRERRSHVAGDAYGLAHAPLIIGAIYVALGIEQVLGQLTEETPHTSRLSWPSATALVRGRHPLPARTAGLPPAHPPCRTPGAGCRRAAAAAPAAGRAVAVRACRVGPAHPVADRRNLVRAAHRQAW
;
A
#
# COMPACT_ATOMS: atom_id res chain seq x y z
N MET A 1 -8.80 -1.65 -14.57
CA MET A 1 -9.05 -2.32 -15.87
C MET A 1 -10.04 -3.46 -15.76
N GLY A 2 -9.70 -4.56 -15.09
CA GLY A 2 -10.41 -5.81 -15.33
C GLY A 2 -11.91 -5.80 -15.00
N ASN A 3 -12.42 -4.86 -14.19
CA ASN A 3 -13.84 -4.89 -13.79
C ASN A 3 -14.76 -4.42 -14.93
N LEU A 4 -14.15 -3.81 -15.96
CA LEU A 4 -14.83 -3.17 -17.07
C LEU A 4 -14.64 -3.95 -18.38
N VAL A 5 -13.55 -4.72 -18.50
CA VAL A 5 -13.14 -5.37 -19.75
C VAL A 5 -12.84 -6.84 -19.49
N ARG A 6 -13.35 -7.72 -20.35
CA ARG A 6 -12.99 -9.15 -20.31
C ARG A 6 -11.59 -9.34 -20.93
N ALA A 7 -10.72 -10.08 -20.26
CA ALA A 7 -9.33 -10.26 -20.66
C ALA A 7 -9.13 -11.34 -21.75
N ASP A 8 -10.18 -12.10 -22.08
CA ASP A 8 -10.17 -13.22 -23.02
C ASP A 8 -10.23 -12.78 -24.48
N VAL A 9 -10.64 -11.55 -24.78
CA VAL A 9 -10.68 -11.01 -26.14
C VAL A 9 -9.26 -10.75 -26.68
N GLY A 10 -9.01 -11.12 -27.94
CA GLY A 10 -7.70 -11.03 -28.61
C GLY A 10 -6.92 -9.72 -28.39
N PRO A 11 -7.51 -8.53 -28.63
CA PRO A 11 -6.78 -7.27 -28.48
C PRO A 11 -6.44 -6.93 -27.02
N VAL A 12 -7.32 -7.24 -26.06
CA VAL A 12 -7.07 -6.99 -24.63
C VAL A 12 -6.04 -7.98 -24.09
N ARG A 13 -6.03 -9.20 -24.60
CA ARG A 13 -5.00 -10.20 -24.29
C ARG A 13 -3.63 -9.73 -24.75
N ALA A 14 -3.50 -9.28 -26.00
CA ALA A 14 -2.26 -8.73 -26.53
C ALA A 14 -1.79 -7.51 -25.72
N ALA A 15 -2.71 -6.59 -25.39
CA ALA A 15 -2.41 -5.45 -24.52
C ALA A 15 -1.93 -5.89 -23.13
N THR A 16 -2.56 -6.90 -22.53
CA THR A 16 -2.15 -7.44 -21.23
C THR A 16 -0.75 -8.04 -21.30
N LEU A 17 -0.44 -8.83 -22.33
CA LEU A 17 0.90 -9.40 -22.55
C LEU A 17 1.96 -8.31 -22.73
N LEU A 18 1.65 -7.25 -23.49
CA LEU A 18 2.53 -6.10 -23.66
C LEU A 18 2.78 -5.38 -22.32
N ALA A 19 1.74 -5.18 -21.51
CA ALA A 19 1.88 -4.60 -20.18
C ALA A 19 2.74 -5.48 -19.25
N MET A 20 2.59 -6.81 -19.33
CA MET A 20 3.42 -7.76 -18.58
C MET A 20 4.89 -7.67 -19.00
N ALA A 21 5.18 -7.63 -20.32
CA ALA A 21 6.53 -7.48 -20.83
C ALA A 21 7.16 -6.14 -20.38
N ALA A 22 6.40 -5.05 -20.41
CA ALA A 22 6.87 -3.75 -19.94
C ALA A 22 7.18 -3.75 -18.44
N ILE A 23 6.29 -4.31 -17.60
CA ILE A 23 6.54 -4.42 -16.15
C ILE A 23 7.74 -5.34 -15.86
N PHE A 24 7.92 -6.40 -16.64
CA PHE A 24 9.08 -7.28 -16.52
C PHE A 24 10.38 -6.53 -16.82
N VAL A 25 10.43 -5.74 -17.90
CA VAL A 25 11.58 -4.87 -18.21
C VAL A 25 11.82 -3.86 -17.08
N ALA A 26 10.76 -3.24 -16.55
CA ALA A 26 10.85 -2.34 -15.41
C ALA A 26 11.48 -3.04 -14.18
N ALA A 27 11.07 -4.27 -13.88
CA ALA A 27 11.58 -5.06 -12.75
C ALA A 27 13.08 -5.39 -12.89
N LEU A 28 13.54 -5.72 -14.10
CA LEU A 28 14.96 -6.00 -14.37
C LEU A 28 15.86 -4.79 -14.13
N VAL A 29 15.36 -3.59 -14.45
CA VAL A 29 16.14 -2.35 -14.40
C VAL A 29 16.00 -1.62 -13.06
N LEU A 30 14.99 -1.99 -12.27
CA LEU A 30 14.68 -1.37 -10.97
C LEU A 30 15.88 -1.29 -10.01
N PRO A 31 16.76 -2.30 -9.86
CA PRO A 31 17.92 -2.22 -8.96
C PRO A 31 18.91 -1.11 -9.35
N ASP A 32 18.98 -0.78 -10.63
CA ASP A 32 19.88 0.21 -11.20
C ASP A 32 19.19 1.54 -11.52
N ALA A 33 17.93 1.70 -11.12
CA ALA A 33 17.06 2.82 -11.52
C ALA A 33 17.59 4.22 -11.18
N TRP A 34 18.56 4.34 -10.26
CA TRP A 34 19.20 5.61 -9.89
C TRP A 34 20.65 5.73 -10.38
N ARG A 35 21.17 4.72 -11.09
CA ARG A 35 22.52 4.74 -11.66
C ARG A 35 22.44 5.27 -13.08
N GLN A 36 22.99 6.46 -13.30
CA GLN A 36 23.12 7.01 -14.65
C GLN A 36 24.25 6.30 -15.40
N GLY A 37 23.98 5.99 -16.67
CA GLY A 37 24.95 5.45 -17.60
C GLY A 37 25.32 6.48 -18.66
N PRO A 38 26.24 6.16 -19.58
CA PRO A 38 26.54 6.98 -20.75
C PRO A 38 25.66 6.64 -21.97
N GLY A 39 24.70 5.71 -21.83
CA GLY A 39 23.91 5.17 -22.93
C GLY A 39 22.68 6.01 -23.25
N LEU A 40 22.18 5.94 -24.50
CA LEU A 40 20.92 6.59 -24.86
C LEU A 40 19.70 5.98 -24.14
N LEU A 41 19.81 4.72 -23.72
CA LEU A 41 18.81 3.97 -22.94
C LEU A 41 19.38 3.56 -21.58
N ASP A 42 19.69 4.55 -20.76
CA ASP A 42 20.15 4.30 -19.40
C ASP A 42 19.08 3.63 -18.53
N PRO A 43 19.46 2.98 -17.41
CA PRO A 43 18.52 2.35 -16.49
C PRO A 43 17.34 3.25 -16.04
N PRO A 44 17.55 4.52 -15.64
CA PRO A 44 16.46 5.39 -15.21
C PRO A 44 15.45 5.65 -16.34
N LEU A 45 15.94 5.86 -17.57
CA LEU A 45 15.10 6.15 -18.73
C LEU A 45 14.35 4.90 -19.18
N THR A 46 14.99 3.74 -19.17
CA THR A 46 14.35 2.47 -19.51
C THR A 46 13.22 2.15 -18.53
N LEU A 47 13.41 2.38 -17.23
CA LEU A 47 12.36 2.23 -16.24
C LEU A 47 11.20 3.21 -16.48
N ALA A 48 11.52 4.48 -16.76
CA ALA A 48 10.52 5.50 -17.07
C ALA A 48 9.68 5.13 -18.30
N LEU A 49 10.33 4.72 -19.40
CA LEU A 49 9.68 4.32 -20.63
C LEU A 49 8.83 3.05 -20.45
N ALA A 50 9.36 2.04 -19.76
CA ALA A 50 8.61 0.82 -19.46
C ALA A 50 7.33 1.12 -18.67
N TYR A 51 7.41 1.99 -17.65
CA TYR A 51 6.25 2.46 -16.91
C TYR A 51 5.26 3.24 -17.80
N LEU A 52 5.76 4.15 -18.65
CA LEU A 52 4.95 4.88 -19.62
C LEU A 52 4.20 3.94 -20.57
N VAL A 53 4.85 2.89 -21.07
CA VAL A 53 4.22 1.87 -21.92
C VAL A 53 3.08 1.18 -21.16
N THR A 54 3.31 0.75 -19.91
CA THR A 54 2.25 0.16 -19.08
C THR A 54 1.06 1.11 -18.91
N ARG A 55 1.31 2.39 -18.63
CA ARG A 55 0.26 3.42 -18.46
C ARG A 55 -0.46 3.75 -19.76
N ALA A 56 0.27 3.82 -20.88
CA ALA A 56 -0.30 4.05 -22.21
C ALA A 56 -1.19 2.88 -22.63
N VAL A 57 -0.74 1.64 -22.47
CA VAL A 57 -1.53 0.43 -22.73
C VAL A 57 -2.80 0.43 -21.88
N GLN A 58 -2.68 0.73 -20.59
CA GLN A 58 -3.82 0.87 -19.68
C GLN A 58 -4.83 1.91 -20.20
N LEU A 59 -4.34 3.07 -20.64
CA LEU A 59 -5.17 4.17 -21.13
C LEU A 59 -5.87 3.81 -22.44
N VAL A 60 -5.15 3.20 -23.38
CA VAL A 60 -5.69 2.74 -24.68
C VAL A 60 -6.80 1.72 -24.47
N VAL A 61 -6.60 0.73 -23.59
CA VAL A 61 -7.63 -0.27 -23.28
C VAL A 61 -8.87 0.39 -22.64
N LEU A 62 -8.70 1.38 -21.77
CA LEU A 62 -9.83 2.14 -21.22
C LEU A 62 -10.57 2.95 -22.29
N LEU A 63 -9.83 3.63 -23.15
CA LEU A 63 -10.42 4.44 -24.21
C LEU A 63 -11.24 3.56 -25.14
N TRP A 64 -10.68 2.42 -25.54
CA TRP A 64 -11.37 1.40 -26.33
C TRP A 64 -12.62 0.89 -25.61
N ALA A 65 -12.52 0.51 -24.33
CA ALA A 65 -13.67 0.04 -23.54
C ALA A 65 -14.74 1.12 -23.29
N SER A 66 -14.37 2.40 -23.29
CA SER A 66 -15.28 3.53 -23.12
C SER A 66 -16.00 3.93 -24.41
N ALA A 67 -15.64 3.33 -25.55
CA ALA A 67 -16.27 3.60 -26.83
C ALA A 67 -17.78 3.33 -26.78
N ASP A 68 -18.22 2.30 -26.05
CA ASP A 68 -19.63 1.91 -25.98
C ASP A 68 -20.32 2.30 -24.65
N ASP A 69 -19.61 2.98 -23.73
CA ASP A 69 -20.08 3.28 -22.37
C ASP A 69 -19.97 4.80 -22.06
N PRO A 70 -21.06 5.57 -22.26
CA PRO A 70 -21.08 7.02 -22.04
C PRO A 70 -20.68 7.48 -20.61
N PRO A 71 -21.16 6.86 -19.51
CA PRO A 71 -20.71 7.24 -18.18
C PRO A 71 -19.22 6.96 -17.98
N LEU A 72 -18.69 5.83 -18.47
CA LEU A 72 -17.26 5.54 -18.39
C LEU A 72 -16.41 6.58 -19.16
N ARG A 73 -16.85 6.97 -20.36
CA ARG A 73 -16.15 7.97 -21.19
C ARG A 73 -16.02 9.32 -20.48
N SER A 74 -17.05 9.73 -19.74
CA SER A 74 -17.04 10.99 -19.00
C SER A 74 -16.01 10.97 -17.87
N THR A 75 -15.95 9.89 -17.08
CA THR A 75 -14.93 9.69 -16.03
C THR A 75 -13.53 9.64 -16.63
N LEU A 76 -13.38 8.98 -17.77
CA LEU A 76 -12.10 8.79 -18.44
C LEU A 76 -11.48 10.11 -18.94
N ARG A 77 -12.29 11.06 -19.43
CA ARG A 77 -11.80 12.38 -19.86
C ARG A 77 -11.08 13.12 -18.73
N PHE A 78 -11.59 13.03 -17.50
CA PHE A 78 -10.93 13.62 -16.33
C PHE A 78 -9.71 12.81 -15.87
N PHE A 79 -9.70 11.50 -16.12
CA PHE A 79 -8.60 10.62 -15.75
C PHE A 79 -7.40 10.72 -16.71
N VAL A 80 -7.61 10.97 -18.00
CA VAL A 80 -6.52 11.09 -19.00
C VAL A 80 -5.55 12.22 -18.66
N VAL A 81 -6.08 13.37 -18.20
CA VAL A 81 -5.29 14.58 -17.91
C VAL A 81 -4.19 14.33 -16.86
N PRO A 82 -4.49 13.87 -15.63
CA PRO A 82 -3.45 13.63 -14.65
C PRO A 82 -2.49 12.50 -15.05
N VAL A 83 -2.99 11.44 -15.70
CA VAL A 83 -2.15 10.32 -16.15
C VAL A 83 -1.09 10.79 -17.13
N THR A 84 -1.49 11.58 -18.12
CA THR A 84 -0.55 12.12 -19.12
C THR A 84 0.33 13.22 -18.55
N ALA A 85 -0.18 14.02 -17.60
CA ALA A 85 0.60 15.03 -16.90
C ALA A 85 1.74 14.40 -16.05
N ALA A 86 1.55 13.20 -15.52
CA ALA A 86 2.57 12.47 -14.77
C ALA A 86 3.75 11.98 -15.65
N TRP A 87 3.57 11.88 -16.97
CA TRP A 87 4.63 11.37 -17.87
C TRP A 87 5.82 12.33 -17.98
N LEU A 88 5.55 13.63 -18.02
CA LEU A 88 6.59 14.66 -18.13
C LEU A 88 7.59 14.62 -16.95
N PRO A 89 7.17 14.74 -15.68
CA PRO A 89 8.12 14.67 -14.56
C PRO A 89 8.81 13.30 -14.46
N LEU A 90 8.18 12.22 -14.92
CA LEU A 90 8.79 10.90 -14.92
C LEU A 90 9.98 10.81 -15.89
N VAL A 91 9.81 11.27 -17.13
CA VAL A 91 10.86 11.30 -18.15
C VAL A 91 11.93 12.33 -17.80
N VAL A 92 11.55 13.56 -17.42
CA VAL A 92 12.51 14.60 -17.03
C VAL A 92 13.31 14.16 -15.80
N GLY A 93 12.67 13.52 -14.82
CA GLY A 93 13.35 12.94 -13.66
C GLY A 93 14.40 11.91 -14.04
N ALA A 94 14.07 11.01 -14.97
CA ALA A 94 15.02 10.00 -15.46
C ALA A 94 16.25 10.62 -16.14
N LEU A 95 16.07 11.72 -16.87
CA LEU A 95 17.17 12.41 -17.56
C LEU A 95 18.08 13.20 -16.59
N LEU A 96 17.50 13.81 -15.55
CA LEU A 96 18.26 14.67 -14.63
C LEU A 96 18.98 13.89 -13.52
N GLY A 97 18.48 12.72 -13.14
CA GLY A 97 19.14 11.86 -12.16
C GLY A 97 19.14 12.39 -10.72
N GLY A 98 19.80 11.64 -9.83
CA GLY A 98 20.09 12.04 -8.45
C GLY A 98 18.85 12.37 -7.62
N VAL A 99 18.96 13.42 -6.79
CA VAL A 99 17.85 13.86 -5.92
C VAL A 99 16.69 14.41 -6.74
N THR A 100 16.98 15.10 -7.85
CA THR A 100 15.96 15.68 -8.74
C THR A 100 15.06 14.61 -9.34
N GLN A 101 15.63 13.47 -9.74
CA GLN A 101 14.88 12.29 -10.17
C GLN A 101 13.88 11.85 -9.10
N THR A 102 14.34 11.65 -7.87
CA THR A 102 13.48 11.21 -6.75
C THR A 102 12.34 12.19 -6.49
N VAL A 103 12.62 13.50 -6.49
CA VAL A 103 11.60 14.54 -6.29
C VAL A 103 10.57 14.50 -7.44
N LEU A 104 11.03 14.47 -8.69
CA LEU A 104 10.14 14.48 -9.85
C LEU A 104 9.31 13.20 -9.95
N TRP A 105 9.88 12.03 -9.65
CA TRP A 105 9.13 10.77 -9.61
C TRP A 105 8.12 10.74 -8.46
N THR A 106 8.46 11.34 -7.31
CA THR A 106 7.51 11.52 -6.22
C THR A 106 6.34 12.42 -6.66
N VAL A 107 6.64 13.53 -7.36
CA VAL A 107 5.60 14.40 -7.93
C VAL A 107 4.75 13.65 -8.95
N ALA A 108 5.35 12.89 -9.86
CA ALA A 108 4.64 12.08 -10.85
C ALA A 108 3.65 11.11 -10.17
N PHE A 109 4.12 10.41 -9.13
CA PHE A 109 3.30 9.51 -8.34
C PHE A 109 2.15 10.23 -7.61
N LEU A 110 2.42 11.40 -7.02
CA LEU A 110 1.39 12.22 -6.37
C LEU A 110 0.35 12.74 -7.37
N VAL A 111 0.77 13.11 -8.59
CA VAL A 111 -0.12 13.51 -9.68
C VAL A 111 -0.99 12.34 -10.12
N ASP A 112 -0.43 11.13 -10.23
CA ASP A 112 -1.19 9.93 -10.59
C ASP A 112 -2.24 9.57 -9.54
N ILE A 113 -1.87 9.54 -8.24
CA ILE A 113 -2.81 9.23 -7.16
C ILE A 113 -3.82 10.36 -6.96
N GLY A 114 -3.34 11.60 -6.85
CA GLY A 114 -4.17 12.78 -6.64
C GLY A 114 -5.13 12.99 -7.81
N GLY A 115 -4.65 12.82 -9.03
CA GLY A 115 -5.45 12.88 -10.24
C GLY A 115 -6.52 11.80 -10.32
N ALA A 116 -6.17 10.54 -10.00
CA ALA A 116 -7.14 9.46 -9.91
C ALA A 116 -8.21 9.73 -8.83
N ARG A 117 -7.81 10.31 -7.70
CA ARG A 117 -8.70 10.69 -6.58
C ARG A 117 -9.65 11.80 -6.98
N VAL A 118 -9.14 12.84 -7.64
CA VAL A 118 -9.92 13.97 -8.12
C VAL A 118 -10.91 13.49 -9.18
N ALA A 119 -10.45 12.70 -10.15
CA ALA A 119 -11.32 12.11 -11.17
C ALA A 119 -12.42 11.24 -10.55
N SER A 120 -12.08 10.41 -9.54
CA SER A 120 -13.06 9.55 -8.86
C SER A 120 -14.04 10.33 -7.97
N ALA A 121 -13.64 11.47 -7.41
CA ALA A 121 -14.50 12.34 -6.62
C ALA A 121 -15.55 13.04 -7.50
N TYR A 122 -15.16 13.48 -8.71
CA TYR A 122 -16.09 14.08 -9.66
C TYR A 122 -17.02 13.07 -10.32
N ARG A 123 -16.50 11.89 -10.70
CA ARG A 123 -17.32 10.80 -11.26
C ARG A 123 -16.82 9.45 -10.79
N ALA A 124 -17.72 8.69 -10.16
CA ALA A 124 -17.40 7.34 -9.72
C ALA A 124 -17.00 6.44 -10.89
N TRP A 125 -16.10 5.49 -10.61
CA TRP A 125 -15.85 4.39 -11.53
C TRP A 125 -17.04 3.42 -11.53
N PRO A 126 -17.50 2.96 -12.71
CA PRO A 126 -18.59 1.99 -12.78
C PRO A 126 -18.19 0.69 -12.05
N LEU A 127 -18.98 0.30 -11.06
CA LEU A 127 -18.78 -0.94 -10.31
C LEU A 127 -19.74 -2.01 -10.84
N ARG A 128 -19.28 -2.84 -11.78
CA ARG A 128 -20.11 -3.90 -12.39
C ARG A 128 -20.43 -5.05 -11.42
N SER A 129 -19.40 -5.61 -10.79
CA SER A 129 -19.54 -6.64 -9.77
C SER A 129 -18.67 -6.28 -8.58
N LEU A 130 -19.27 -6.22 -7.38
CA LEU A 130 -18.52 -6.05 -6.15
C LEU A 130 -17.66 -7.28 -5.88
N ASP A 131 -18.22 -8.48 -6.04
CA ASP A 131 -17.54 -9.73 -5.72
C ASP A 131 -16.27 -9.89 -6.54
N HIS A 132 -16.36 -9.70 -7.85
CA HIS A 132 -15.21 -9.80 -8.74
C HIS A 132 -14.18 -8.69 -8.50
N PHE A 133 -14.63 -7.52 -8.07
CA PHE A 133 -13.73 -6.44 -7.69
C PHE A 133 -12.95 -6.81 -6.42
N THR A 134 -13.62 -7.30 -5.38
CA THR A 134 -12.98 -7.70 -4.11
C THR A 134 -12.06 -8.91 -4.24
N GLU A 135 -12.46 -9.88 -5.06
CA GLU A 135 -11.69 -11.10 -5.32
C GLU A 135 -10.27 -10.78 -5.82
N ARG A 136 -10.14 -9.82 -6.72
CA ARG A 136 -8.84 -9.44 -7.30
C ARG A 136 -7.87 -8.85 -6.30
N PHE A 137 -8.36 -8.07 -5.34
CA PHE A 137 -7.49 -7.57 -4.28
C PHE A 137 -7.01 -8.70 -3.37
N GLY A 138 -7.84 -9.73 -3.16
CA GLY A 138 -7.40 -10.96 -2.51
C GLY A 138 -6.32 -11.70 -3.30
N LEU A 139 -6.47 -11.80 -4.63
CA LEU A 139 -5.46 -12.44 -5.48
C LEU A 139 -4.10 -11.71 -5.43
N VAL A 140 -4.10 -10.37 -5.45
CA VAL A 140 -2.85 -9.60 -5.31
C VAL A 140 -2.16 -9.91 -3.98
N LEU A 141 -2.92 -10.01 -2.88
CA LEU A 141 -2.35 -10.37 -1.59
C LEU A 141 -1.78 -11.79 -1.58
N ILE A 142 -2.47 -12.76 -2.18
CA ILE A 142 -1.95 -14.14 -2.29
C ILE A 142 -0.61 -14.16 -3.03
N ILE A 143 -0.50 -13.43 -4.15
CA ILE A 143 0.74 -13.34 -4.91
C ILE A 143 1.86 -12.73 -4.06
N ALA A 144 1.59 -11.62 -3.37
CA ALA A 144 2.56 -10.97 -2.50
C ALA A 144 3.03 -11.88 -1.35
N LEU A 145 2.11 -12.60 -0.71
CA LEU A 145 2.45 -13.58 0.34
C LEU A 145 3.22 -14.78 -0.21
N GLY A 146 2.89 -15.23 -1.43
CA GLY A 146 3.60 -16.32 -2.10
C GLY A 146 5.03 -15.95 -2.47
N GLU A 147 5.22 -14.75 -3.02
CA GLU A 147 6.56 -14.23 -3.36
C GLU A 147 7.43 -14.06 -2.10
N ALA A 148 6.85 -13.53 -1.02
CA ALA A 148 7.49 -13.47 0.30
C ALA A 148 7.97 -14.84 0.81
N LEU A 149 7.12 -15.86 0.68
CA LEU A 149 7.42 -17.20 1.14
C LEU A 149 8.52 -17.87 0.28
N ILE A 150 8.50 -17.65 -1.03
CA ILE A 150 9.54 -18.12 -1.96
C ILE A 150 10.88 -17.44 -1.65
N ALA A 151 10.88 -16.12 -1.42
CA ALA A 151 12.07 -15.38 -1.02
C ALA A 151 12.67 -15.94 0.28
N ALA A 152 11.84 -16.16 1.30
CA ALA A 152 12.27 -16.78 2.56
C ALA A 152 12.83 -18.21 2.37
N GLY A 153 12.30 -18.98 1.42
CA GLY A 153 12.74 -20.35 1.14
C GLY A 153 13.99 -20.47 0.25
N THR A 154 14.39 -19.40 -0.45
CA THR A 154 15.51 -19.39 -1.41
C THR A 154 16.82 -18.87 -0.83
N GLY A 155 16.92 -18.76 0.50
CA GLY A 155 18.12 -18.33 1.21
C GLY A 155 19.40 -19.07 0.77
N PRO A 156 20.60 -18.54 1.12
CA PRO A 156 21.87 -18.97 0.52
C PRO A 156 22.07 -20.49 0.56
N ARG A 157 22.06 -21.13 -0.62
CA ARG A 157 22.21 -22.59 -0.78
C ARG A 157 23.53 -23.15 -0.26
N THR A 158 24.48 -22.29 0.05
CA THR A 158 25.85 -22.61 0.44
C THR A 158 26.05 -22.79 1.95
N MET A 159 25.01 -22.57 2.77
CA MET A 159 25.09 -22.73 4.23
C MET A 159 24.35 -24.00 4.70
N ALA A 160 24.98 -24.76 5.57
CA ALA A 160 24.35 -25.91 6.21
C ALA A 160 23.09 -25.44 6.97
N PRO A 161 21.97 -26.19 6.95
CA PRO A 161 20.77 -25.82 7.66
C PRO A 161 21.06 -25.76 9.17
N THR A 162 21.27 -24.56 9.69
CA THR A 162 21.36 -24.33 11.14
C THR A 162 19.97 -24.48 11.75
N GLY A 163 19.89 -24.99 12.98
CA GLY A 163 18.60 -25.10 13.69
C GLY A 163 17.88 -23.76 13.83
N ALA A 164 18.65 -22.66 13.96
CA ALA A 164 18.10 -21.30 14.01
C ALA A 164 17.47 -20.87 12.68
N GLY A 165 18.11 -21.16 11.54
CA GLY A 165 17.55 -20.87 10.21
C GLY A 165 16.24 -21.61 9.95
N LEU A 166 16.16 -22.89 10.35
CA LEU A 166 14.92 -23.66 10.25
C LEU A 166 13.80 -23.07 11.11
N VAL A 167 14.09 -22.70 12.36
CA VAL A 167 13.09 -22.07 13.25
C VAL A 167 12.61 -20.74 12.68
N ALA A 168 13.51 -19.89 12.15
CA ALA A 168 13.15 -18.63 11.54
C ALA A 168 12.29 -18.82 10.27
N ALA A 169 12.60 -19.83 9.44
CA ALA A 169 11.79 -20.16 8.27
C ALA A 169 10.39 -20.68 8.66
N LEU A 170 10.28 -21.49 9.71
CA LEU A 170 8.98 -21.93 10.23
C LEU A 170 8.18 -20.77 10.83
N LEU A 171 8.83 -19.85 11.54
CA LEU A 171 8.17 -18.64 12.04
C LEU A 171 7.68 -17.74 10.90
N SER A 172 8.45 -17.58 9.83
CA SER A 172 8.02 -16.90 8.59
C SER A 172 6.74 -17.49 8.03
N LEU A 173 6.70 -18.83 7.91
CA LEU A 173 5.53 -19.55 7.43
C LEU A 173 4.32 -19.30 8.34
N VAL A 174 4.50 -19.39 9.66
CA VAL A 174 3.42 -19.12 10.63
C VAL A 174 2.89 -17.68 10.47
N VAL A 175 3.78 -16.69 10.39
CA VAL A 175 3.39 -15.29 10.18
C VAL A 175 2.62 -15.11 8.87
N THR A 176 3.09 -15.72 7.79
CA THR A 176 2.44 -15.68 6.46
C THR A 176 1.04 -16.29 6.51
N VAL A 177 0.89 -17.45 7.14
CA VAL A 177 -0.42 -18.12 7.33
C VAL A 177 -1.35 -17.29 8.22
N CYS A 178 -0.83 -16.69 9.30
CA CYS A 178 -1.61 -15.82 10.16
C CYS A 178 -2.11 -14.56 9.42
N LEU A 179 -1.26 -13.93 8.60
CA LEU A 179 -1.66 -12.79 7.75
C LEU A 179 -2.73 -13.21 6.73
N TRP A 180 -2.56 -14.38 6.13
CA TRP A 180 -3.52 -14.95 5.20
C TRP A 180 -4.89 -15.17 5.85
N TRP A 181 -4.94 -15.84 7.01
CA TRP A 181 -6.18 -16.03 7.78
C TRP A 181 -6.81 -14.71 8.22
N LEU A 182 -6.01 -13.78 8.75
CA LEU A 182 -6.49 -12.47 9.18
C LEU A 182 -7.18 -11.73 8.02
N TYR A 183 -6.60 -11.82 6.82
CA TYR A 183 -7.18 -11.18 5.65
C TYR A 183 -8.44 -11.90 5.15
N PHE A 184 -8.36 -13.20 4.84
CA PHE A 184 -9.45 -13.91 4.17
C PHE A 184 -10.62 -14.25 5.09
N ASP A 185 -10.38 -14.58 6.35
CA ASP A 185 -11.46 -14.99 7.27
C ASP A 185 -12.11 -13.78 7.96
N ARG A 186 -11.36 -12.69 8.15
CA ARG A 186 -11.85 -11.51 8.90
C ARG A 186 -12.01 -10.30 8.01
N LEU A 187 -10.92 -9.79 7.45
CA LEU A 187 -10.92 -8.47 6.84
C LEU A 187 -11.70 -8.39 5.52
N ALA A 188 -11.49 -9.34 4.61
CA ALA A 188 -12.14 -9.32 3.30
C ALA A 188 -13.68 -9.46 3.39
N PRO A 189 -14.25 -10.37 4.21
CA PRO A 189 -15.70 -10.44 4.44
C PRO A 189 -16.23 -9.18 5.12
N ALA A 190 -15.53 -8.64 6.13
CA ALA A 190 -15.95 -7.42 6.83
C ALA A 190 -15.97 -6.21 5.91
N ALA A 191 -14.92 -6.02 5.09
CA ALA A 191 -14.84 -4.95 4.11
C ALA A 191 -15.98 -5.06 3.08
N ARG A 192 -16.23 -6.25 2.53
CA ARG A 192 -17.32 -6.47 1.58
C ARG A 192 -18.68 -6.15 2.18
N ASN A 193 -18.96 -6.65 3.38
CA ASN A 193 -20.22 -6.40 4.08
C ASN A 193 -20.42 -4.90 4.38
N SER A 194 -19.36 -4.18 4.75
CA SER A 194 -19.44 -2.73 4.97
C SER A 194 -19.86 -1.96 3.72
N VAL A 195 -19.39 -2.37 2.53
CA VAL A 195 -19.75 -1.76 1.24
C VAL A 195 -21.19 -2.12 0.83
N LEU A 196 -21.66 -3.32 1.18
CA LEU A 196 -23.05 -3.74 0.91
C LEU A 196 -24.08 -2.92 1.69
N LEU A 197 -23.72 -2.45 2.89
CA LEU A 197 -24.57 -1.58 3.72
C LEU A 197 -24.69 -0.14 3.17
N VAL A 198 -23.83 0.27 2.23
CA VAL A 198 -23.86 1.60 1.61
C VAL A 198 -24.95 1.66 0.53
N PRO A 199 -25.71 2.78 0.43
CA PRO A 199 -26.64 3.03 -0.68
C PRO A 199 -26.01 2.86 -2.06
N ARG A 200 -26.78 2.39 -3.04
CA ARG A 200 -26.28 1.98 -4.36
C ARG A 200 -25.55 3.11 -5.08
N GLU A 201 -25.99 4.36 -4.90
CA GLU A 201 -25.49 5.57 -5.56
C GLU A 201 -24.07 5.92 -5.09
N ARG A 202 -23.75 5.64 -3.82
CA ARG A 202 -22.44 5.92 -3.22
C ARG A 202 -21.50 4.72 -3.17
N ARG A 203 -22.03 3.53 -3.47
CA ARG A 203 -21.29 2.27 -3.34
C ARG A 203 -20.01 2.22 -4.18
N SER A 204 -20.06 2.76 -5.41
CA SER A 204 -18.90 2.84 -6.31
C SER A 204 -17.78 3.72 -5.75
N HIS A 205 -18.11 4.88 -5.17
CA HIS A 205 -17.14 5.74 -4.50
C HIS A 205 -16.53 5.07 -3.27
N VAL A 206 -17.37 4.51 -2.39
CA VAL A 206 -16.88 3.87 -1.15
C VAL A 206 -16.05 2.62 -1.47
N ALA A 207 -16.47 1.80 -2.44
CA ALA A 207 -15.69 0.65 -2.88
C ALA A 207 -14.35 1.07 -3.50
N GLY A 208 -14.36 2.12 -4.33
CA GLY A 208 -13.15 2.68 -4.92
C GLY A 208 -12.16 3.20 -3.87
N ASP A 209 -12.65 3.89 -2.86
CA ASP A 209 -11.81 4.42 -1.79
C ASP A 209 -11.30 3.31 -0.84
N ALA A 210 -12.17 2.39 -0.43
CA ALA A 210 -11.81 1.30 0.48
C ALA A 210 -10.76 0.36 -0.15
N TYR A 211 -11.02 -0.13 -1.36
CA TYR A 211 -10.11 -1.08 -1.99
C TYR A 211 -8.99 -0.41 -2.80
N GLY A 212 -9.16 0.83 -3.25
CA GLY A 212 -8.13 1.56 -3.96
C GLY A 212 -7.09 2.19 -3.04
N LEU A 213 -7.53 2.77 -1.91
CA LEU A 213 -6.65 3.52 -1.00
C LEU A 213 -6.38 2.80 0.31
N ALA A 214 -7.39 2.21 0.97
CA ALA A 214 -7.17 1.58 2.27
C ALA A 214 -6.50 0.20 2.16
N HIS A 215 -6.67 -0.49 1.03
CA HIS A 215 -5.99 -1.76 0.74
C HIS A 215 -4.51 -1.60 0.40
N ALA A 216 -4.10 -0.46 -0.15
CA ALA A 216 -2.70 -0.24 -0.53
C ALA A 216 -1.75 -0.31 0.68
N PRO A 217 -2.00 0.39 1.82
CA PRO A 217 -1.22 0.23 3.04
C PRO A 217 -1.15 -1.21 3.57
N LEU A 218 -2.20 -2.00 3.37
CA LEU A 218 -2.21 -3.40 3.80
C LEU A 218 -1.25 -4.24 2.95
N ILE A 219 -1.31 -4.10 1.63
CA ILE A 219 -0.40 -4.81 0.71
C ILE A 219 1.04 -4.36 0.97
N ILE A 220 1.26 -3.05 1.10
CA ILE A 220 2.57 -2.48 1.45
C ILE A 220 3.05 -3.08 2.78
N GLY A 221 2.22 -3.11 3.82
CA GLY A 221 2.56 -3.70 5.11
C GLY A 221 2.93 -5.18 5.01
N ALA A 222 2.20 -5.97 4.22
CA ALA A 222 2.52 -7.37 3.99
C ALA A 222 3.88 -7.54 3.28
N ILE A 223 4.17 -6.71 2.28
CA ILE A 223 5.48 -6.68 1.60
C ILE A 223 6.59 -6.26 2.57
N TYR A 224 6.37 -5.27 3.44
CA TYR A 224 7.36 -4.88 4.45
C TYR A 224 7.64 -5.99 5.46
N VAL A 225 6.62 -6.75 5.87
CA VAL A 225 6.79 -7.94 6.72
C VAL A 225 7.64 -8.98 5.99
N ALA A 226 7.37 -9.22 4.71
CA ALA A 226 8.16 -10.13 3.87
C ALA A 226 9.65 -9.73 3.83
N LEU A 227 9.94 -8.47 3.51
CA LEU A 227 11.30 -7.93 3.48
C LEU A 227 11.98 -8.01 4.85
N GLY A 228 11.24 -7.74 5.93
CA GLY A 228 11.76 -7.87 7.29
C GLY A 228 12.14 -9.30 7.64
N ILE A 229 11.35 -10.28 7.20
CA ILE A 229 11.65 -11.69 7.39
C ILE A 229 12.89 -12.11 6.59
N GLU A 230 12.98 -11.69 5.32
CA GLU A 230 14.14 -11.94 4.46
C GLU A 230 15.44 -11.41 5.09
N GLN A 231 15.41 -10.19 5.63
CA GLN A 231 16.57 -9.61 6.33
C GLN A 231 16.97 -10.39 7.57
N VAL A 232 16.01 -10.82 8.40
CA VAL A 232 16.28 -11.62 9.60
C VAL A 232 16.88 -12.98 9.22
N LEU A 233 16.35 -13.62 8.17
CA LEU A 233 16.88 -14.89 7.68
C LEU A 233 18.30 -14.75 7.12
N GLY A 234 18.58 -13.66 6.37
CA GLY A 234 19.93 -13.35 5.89
C GLY A 234 20.93 -13.24 7.03
N GLN A 235 20.59 -12.50 8.08
CA GLN A 235 21.46 -12.34 9.27
C GLN A 235 21.71 -13.63 10.05
N LEU A 236 20.72 -14.54 10.09
CA LEU A 236 20.84 -15.81 10.81
C LEU A 236 21.58 -16.90 10.02
N THR A 237 21.64 -16.75 8.70
CA THR A 237 22.33 -17.69 7.80
C THR A 237 23.76 -17.26 7.54
N GLU A 238 24.03 -15.95 7.41
CA GLU A 238 25.38 -15.39 7.46
C GLU A 238 25.96 -15.54 8.87
N GLU A 239 26.67 -16.63 9.14
CA GLU A 239 27.45 -16.80 10.38
C GLU A 239 28.41 -15.62 10.57
N THR A 240 27.96 -14.58 11.27
CA THR A 240 28.84 -13.56 11.84
C THR A 240 29.02 -13.90 13.31
N PRO A 241 30.16 -14.48 13.72
CA PRO A 241 30.53 -14.44 15.11
C PRO A 241 30.84 -12.97 15.38
N HIS A 242 29.92 -12.22 15.97
CA HIS A 242 30.16 -11.08 16.86
C HIS A 242 28.80 -10.57 17.38
N THR A 243 28.78 -10.32 18.68
CA THR A 243 27.72 -9.69 19.46
C THR A 243 27.40 -8.28 18.95
N SER A 244 26.77 -8.14 17.79
CA SER A 244 26.20 -6.87 17.33
C SER A 244 24.77 -6.75 17.86
N ARG A 245 24.61 -5.87 18.85
CA ARG A 245 23.32 -5.37 19.36
C ARG A 245 22.35 -5.13 18.19
N LEU A 246 21.09 -5.55 18.36
CA LEU A 246 19.96 -5.18 17.50
C LEU A 246 20.16 -3.73 17.02
N SER A 247 20.48 -3.53 15.74
CA SER A 247 20.62 -2.19 15.22
C SER A 247 19.22 -1.55 15.26
N TRP A 248 19.15 -0.35 15.83
CA TRP A 248 17.92 0.41 16.02
C TRP A 248 16.99 0.49 14.79
N PRO A 249 17.47 0.45 13.52
CA PRO A 249 16.58 0.47 12.35
C PRO A 249 15.57 -0.68 12.30
N SER A 250 15.99 -1.92 12.57
CA SER A 250 15.11 -3.10 12.52
C SER A 250 14.11 -3.15 13.67
N ALA A 251 14.46 -2.58 14.83
CA ALA A 251 13.52 -2.39 15.94
C ALA A 251 12.50 -1.26 15.68
N THR A 252 12.91 -0.20 14.98
CA THR A 252 12.02 0.94 14.69
C THR A 252 10.99 0.67 13.59
N ALA A 253 11.31 -0.21 12.63
CA ALA A 253 10.38 -0.63 11.58
C ALA A 253 9.13 -1.35 12.14
N LEU A 254 9.25 -1.97 13.32
CA LEU A 254 8.18 -2.76 13.93
C LEU A 254 7.28 -1.99 14.90
N VAL A 255 7.64 -0.78 15.37
CA VAL A 255 6.95 -0.16 16.53
C VAL A 255 6.48 1.29 16.39
N ARG A 256 6.92 2.14 15.42
CA ARG A 256 6.51 3.56 15.52
C ARG A 256 6.31 4.33 14.22
N GLY A 257 5.03 4.53 13.87
CA GLY A 257 4.58 5.72 13.16
C GLY A 257 4.48 6.93 14.10
N ARG A 258 5.36 7.92 13.93
CA ARG A 258 5.10 9.37 14.09
C ARG A 258 6.40 10.17 13.91
N HIS A 259 6.43 10.99 12.86
CA HIS A 259 7.25 12.18 12.52
C HIS A 259 8.65 12.38 13.15
N PRO A 260 9.66 12.76 12.33
CA PRO A 260 10.82 13.51 12.80
C PRO A 260 10.58 15.03 12.64
N LEU A 261 10.88 15.79 13.69
CA LEU A 261 11.25 17.22 13.59
C LEU A 261 12.67 17.37 14.16
N PRO A 262 13.53 18.23 13.58
CA PRO A 262 14.94 18.31 13.94
C PRO A 262 15.19 19.43 14.97
N ALA A 263 16.08 19.17 15.92
CA ALA A 263 16.74 20.21 16.73
C ALA A 263 18.24 19.86 16.76
N ARG A 264 19.04 20.40 15.85
CA ARG A 264 19.73 21.70 15.95
C ARG A 264 20.68 21.73 17.16
N THR A 265 21.89 21.18 16.95
CA THR A 265 23.04 21.33 17.83
C THR A 265 23.60 22.74 17.70
N ALA A 266 23.20 23.63 18.61
CA ALA A 266 23.85 24.93 18.79
C ALA A 266 24.98 24.79 19.82
N GLY A 267 26.17 25.26 19.45
CA GLY A 267 27.36 25.21 20.28
C GLY A 267 27.25 26.05 21.56
N LEU A 268 27.82 25.54 22.63
CA LEU A 268 28.11 26.30 23.84
C LEU A 268 29.47 27.00 23.71
N PRO A 269 29.57 28.27 24.13
CA PRO A 269 30.77 28.82 24.76
C PRO A 269 30.57 28.98 26.29
N PRO A 270 31.65 29.14 27.07
CA PRO A 270 31.66 28.87 28.50
C PRO A 270 31.18 30.07 29.34
N ALA A 271 30.55 29.79 30.48
CA ALA A 271 30.17 30.80 31.48
C ALA A 271 31.07 30.72 32.73
N HIS A 272 31.59 31.90 33.10
CA HIS A 272 32.29 32.22 34.34
C HIS A 272 31.35 32.18 35.59
N PRO A 273 31.90 32.20 36.83
CA PRO A 273 31.25 31.70 38.04
C PRO A 273 30.38 32.75 38.79
N PRO A 274 29.71 32.42 39.91
CA PRO A 274 28.46 33.04 40.31
C PRO A 274 28.65 34.28 41.20
N CYS A 275 27.79 35.28 41.01
CA CYS A 275 27.57 36.35 41.99
C CYS A 275 26.23 36.17 42.70
N ARG A 276 26.32 36.06 44.02
CA ARG A 276 25.23 36.17 45.00
C ARG A 276 24.62 37.58 44.96
N THR A 277 23.30 37.70 45.04
CA THR A 277 22.59 38.42 46.13
C THR A 277 21.06 38.27 46.00
N PRO A 278 20.33 38.29 47.13
CA PRO A 278 18.86 38.18 47.19
C PRO A 278 18.17 39.55 47.23
N GLY A 279 16.94 39.65 46.74
CA GLY A 279 16.02 40.72 47.14
C GLY A 279 15.16 41.33 46.03
N ALA A 280 13.88 41.58 46.38
CA ALA A 280 12.83 42.27 45.63
C ALA A 280 12.32 41.50 44.39
N GLY A 281 11.14 40.88 44.38
CA GLY A 281 9.86 41.41 44.85
C GLY A 281 9.15 42.09 43.68
N CYS A 282 8.35 41.36 42.91
CA CYS A 282 7.29 41.98 42.13
C CYS A 282 6.09 41.05 41.94
N ARG A 283 4.92 41.62 42.19
CA ARG A 283 3.60 40.99 42.32
C ARG A 283 2.95 40.80 40.94
N ARG A 284 2.10 39.77 40.89
CA ARG A 284 0.79 39.67 40.21
C ARG A 284 0.66 40.19 38.78
N ALA A 285 0.23 39.28 37.89
CA ALA A 285 -0.98 39.52 37.10
C ALA A 285 -1.65 38.18 36.76
N ALA A 286 -2.87 38.03 37.25
CA ALA A 286 -3.82 37.01 36.82
C ALA A 286 -4.44 37.45 35.48
N ALA A 287 -4.65 36.52 34.55
CA ALA A 287 -5.60 36.69 33.46
C ALA A 287 -6.16 35.33 33.02
N ALA A 288 -7.43 35.11 33.40
CA ALA A 288 -8.50 34.49 32.64
C ALA A 288 -8.28 33.12 31.94
N ALA A 289 -8.98 32.11 32.47
CA ALA A 289 -9.54 30.99 31.71
C ALA A 289 -10.70 31.49 30.79
N PRO A 290 -11.15 30.71 29.78
CA PRO A 290 -12.09 29.64 30.09
C PRO A 290 -11.93 28.33 29.29
N ALA A 291 -12.59 27.33 29.87
CA ALA A 291 -12.78 25.94 29.48
C ALA A 291 -13.40 25.70 28.09
N ALA A 292 -13.05 24.56 27.48
CA ALA A 292 -14.00 23.66 26.80
C ALA A 292 -13.32 22.31 26.44
N GLY A 293 -12.98 21.51 27.45
CA GLY A 293 -12.56 20.12 27.26
C GLY A 293 -13.78 19.20 27.19
N ARG A 294 -14.20 18.81 25.97
CA ARG A 294 -15.17 17.72 25.77
C ARG A 294 -14.44 16.38 25.92
N ALA A 295 -14.58 15.76 27.08
CA ALA A 295 -14.25 14.36 27.30
C ALA A 295 -15.26 13.47 26.55
N VAL A 296 -14.77 12.66 25.61
CA VAL A 296 -15.55 11.60 24.96
C VAL A 296 -15.51 10.38 25.89
N ALA A 297 -16.64 10.11 26.55
CA ALA A 297 -16.84 8.90 27.34
C ALA A 297 -17.02 7.71 26.39
N VAL A 298 -16.08 6.76 26.43
CA VAL A 298 -16.21 5.44 25.79
C VAL A 298 -17.13 4.59 26.65
N ARG A 299 -18.36 4.39 26.20
CA ARG A 299 -19.35 3.53 26.86
C ARG A 299 -19.06 2.08 26.47
N ALA A 300 -18.61 1.28 27.42
CA ALA A 300 -18.44 -0.16 27.27
C ALA A 300 -19.80 -0.85 27.03
N CYS A 301 -19.95 -1.54 25.90
CA CYS A 301 -21.09 -2.43 25.67
C CYS A 301 -20.90 -3.72 26.48
N ARG A 302 -21.80 -3.96 27.45
CA ARG A 302 -21.98 -5.25 28.12
C ARG A 302 -22.54 -6.28 27.12
N VAL A 303 -21.94 -7.47 27.11
CA VAL A 303 -22.45 -8.66 26.43
C VAL A 303 -23.57 -9.27 27.26
N GLY A 304 -24.77 -9.39 26.68
CA GLY A 304 -25.89 -10.18 27.21
C GLY A 304 -25.98 -11.56 26.55
N PRO A 305 -26.70 -12.53 27.14
CA PRO A 305 -26.51 -13.96 26.88
C PRO A 305 -27.13 -14.46 25.57
N ALA A 306 -26.61 -15.61 25.13
CA ALA A 306 -26.87 -16.29 23.87
C ALA A 306 -28.35 -16.72 23.68
N HIS A 307 -28.86 -16.53 22.45
CA HIS A 307 -30.09 -17.15 21.97
C HIS A 307 -29.79 -18.49 21.24
N PRO A 308 -30.73 -19.46 21.28
CA PRO A 308 -30.50 -20.83 20.85
C PRO A 308 -30.38 -20.99 19.32
N VAL A 309 -29.55 -21.95 18.93
CA VAL A 309 -29.23 -22.34 17.55
C VAL A 309 -30.49 -22.86 16.85
N ALA A 310 -30.98 -22.12 15.84
CA ALA A 310 -32.00 -22.60 14.92
C ALA A 310 -31.38 -23.53 13.86
N ASP A 311 -32.02 -24.69 13.69
CA ASP A 311 -31.64 -25.82 12.84
C ASP A 311 -31.46 -25.44 11.35
N ARG A 312 -30.21 -25.50 10.88
CA ARG A 312 -29.79 -25.20 9.49
C ARG A 312 -30.48 -26.10 8.44
N ARG A 313 -31.08 -27.24 8.81
CA ARG A 313 -31.67 -28.17 7.84
C ARG A 313 -33.00 -27.67 7.24
N ASN A 314 -33.71 -26.78 7.91
CA ASN A 314 -35.01 -26.28 7.40
C ASN A 314 -34.90 -25.11 6.42
N LEU A 315 -33.81 -24.32 6.48
CA LEU A 315 -33.59 -23.20 5.55
C LEU A 315 -33.21 -23.68 4.12
N VAL A 316 -32.51 -24.81 4.00
CA VAL A 316 -32.15 -25.37 2.69
C VAL A 316 -33.37 -25.92 1.95
N ARG A 317 -34.37 -26.45 2.67
CA ARG A 317 -35.63 -26.95 2.08
C ARG A 317 -36.60 -25.84 1.67
N ALA A 318 -36.47 -24.64 2.21
CA ALA A 318 -37.26 -23.47 1.79
C ALA A 318 -36.70 -22.84 0.51
N ALA A 319 -35.37 -22.78 0.36
CA ALA A 319 -34.71 -22.24 -0.83
C ALA A 319 -34.93 -23.10 -2.09
N HIS A 320 -35.08 -24.42 -1.96
CA HIS A 320 -35.24 -25.32 -3.10
C HIS A 320 -36.66 -25.33 -3.70
N ARG A 321 -37.64 -24.68 -3.06
CA ARG A 321 -39.04 -24.58 -3.53
C ARG A 321 -39.36 -23.28 -4.28
N GLN A 322 -38.41 -22.35 -4.39
CA GLN A 322 -38.58 -21.07 -5.11
C GLN A 322 -37.82 -20.99 -6.44
N ALA A 323 -37.25 -22.10 -6.90
CA ALA A 323 -36.39 -22.16 -8.09
C ALA A 323 -36.97 -22.98 -9.26
N TRP A 324 -38.28 -23.24 -9.26
CA TRP A 324 -39.03 -23.76 -10.41
C TRP A 324 -40.34 -22.99 -10.56
#